data_AF-A0A4R2N7R3-F1
#
_entry.id   AF-A0A4R2N7R3-F1
#
_cell.length_a   1.000
_cell.length_b   1.000
_cell.length_c   1.000
_cell.angle_alpha   90.00
_cell.angle_beta   90.00
_cell.angle_gamma   90.00
#
_symmetry.space_group_name_H-M   'P 1'
#
loop_
_entity.id
_entity.type
_entity.pdbx_description
1 polymer ?
#
loop_
_entity_poly.entity_id
_entity_poly.type
_entity_poly.pdbx_seq_one_letter_code
_entity_poly.pdbx_strand_id
1 'polypeptide(L)'
;MLGIAYINEGQHCRAEFYLAGFGGLPVDSADVAKMRLEEGKAINDPDTQMVSDYLFGHWGGGNWVGFNYGRDFDLYPQLELTPFNNFGYPYAEIGGDPLNSFNAKEFGYEFRAKAIQ
;
A
#
# COMPACT_ATOMS: atom_id res chain seq x y z
N MET A 1 26.66 5.83 4.98
CA MET A 1 26.73 6.87 3.93
C MET A 1 25.51 7.76 4.13
N LEU A 2 25.70 9.03 4.51
CA LEU A 2 24.60 10.00 4.60
C LEU A 2 24.19 10.36 3.16
N GLY A 3 23.20 9.65 2.63
CA GLY A 3 22.73 9.79 1.24
C GLY A 3 21.22 10.04 1.19
N ILE A 4 20.78 10.75 0.16
CA ILE A 4 19.36 10.84 -0.18
C ILE A 4 18.95 9.50 -0.79
N ALA A 5 17.92 8.87 -0.24
CA ALA A 5 17.32 7.67 -0.81
C ALA A 5 16.03 8.03 -1.55
N TYR A 6 15.86 7.45 -2.75
CA TYR A 6 14.65 7.51 -3.54
C TYR A 6 13.79 6.28 -3.20
N ILE A 7 12.56 6.48 -2.71
CA ILE A 7 11.74 5.40 -2.10
C ILE A 7 10.36 5.31 -2.75
N ASN A 8 10.31 5.36 -4.08
CA ASN A 8 9.06 5.40 -4.87
C ASN A 8 8.39 4.03 -5.09
N GLU A 9 9.00 2.94 -4.61
CA GLU A 9 8.53 1.57 -4.89
C GLU A 9 8.11 0.81 -3.62
N GLY A 10 8.25 1.44 -2.45
CA GLY A 10 7.99 0.83 -1.14
C GLY A 10 6.61 1.10 -0.57
N GLN A 11 5.71 1.72 -1.32
CA GLN A 11 4.34 2.00 -0.90
C GLN A 11 3.57 0.69 -0.80
N HIS A 12 2.81 0.55 0.28
CA HIS A 12 2.11 -0.69 0.58
C HIS A 12 0.81 -0.43 1.33
N CYS A 13 -0.20 -1.25 1.07
CA CYS A 13 -1.45 -1.24 1.83
C CYS A 13 -1.54 -2.47 2.70
N ARG A 14 -1.86 -2.26 3.97
CA ARG A 14 -2.06 -3.34 4.94
C ARG A 14 -3.40 -3.17 5.64
N ALA A 15 -3.92 -4.29 6.11
CA ALA A 15 -5.15 -4.33 6.88
C ALA A 15 -4.86 -4.88 8.28
N GLU A 16 -5.56 -4.35 9.26
CA GLU A 16 -5.63 -4.91 10.61
C GLU A 16 -7.10 -5.06 10.94
N PHE A 17 -7.47 -6.14 11.62
CA PHE A 17 -8.82 -6.30 12.13
C PHE A 17 -8.80 -6.69 13.61
N TYR A 18 -9.80 -6.22 14.35
CA TYR A 18 -9.92 -6.54 15.76
C TYR A 18 -10.52 -7.92 15.96
N LEU A 19 -9.84 -8.76 16.73
CA LEU A 19 -10.33 -10.05 17.20
C LEU A 19 -10.46 -10.02 18.73
N ALA A 20 -11.68 -10.23 19.22
CA ALA A 20 -11.95 -10.22 20.66
C ALA A 20 -11.06 -11.25 21.38
N GLY A 21 -10.35 -10.80 22.42
CA GLY A 21 -9.40 -11.62 23.18
C GLY A 21 -7.98 -11.68 22.62
N PHE A 22 -7.76 -11.25 21.37
CA PHE A 22 -6.43 -11.25 20.72
C PHE A 22 -5.95 -9.84 20.34
N GLY A 23 -6.85 -8.85 20.34
CA GLY A 23 -6.52 -7.47 19.98
C GLY A 23 -6.54 -7.27 18.47
N GLY A 24 -5.75 -6.31 17.99
CA GLY A 24 -5.60 -6.08 16.56
C GLY A 24 -4.72 -7.14 15.92
N LEU A 25 -5.26 -7.84 14.91
CA LEU A 25 -4.55 -8.85 14.15
C LEU A 25 -4.11 -8.26 12.79
N PRO A 26 -2.80 -8.19 12.53
CA PRO A 26 -2.29 -7.73 11.24
C PRO A 26 -2.55 -8.76 10.13
N VAL A 27 -2.97 -8.30 8.95
CA VAL A 27 -3.08 -9.12 7.74
C VAL A 27 -2.50 -8.39 6.54
N ASP A 28 -1.72 -9.11 5.74
CA ASP A 28 -1.11 -8.57 4.53
C ASP A 28 -1.45 -9.39 3.27
N SER A 29 -2.66 -9.22 2.75
CA SER A 29 -3.07 -9.86 1.49
C SER A 29 -2.38 -9.27 0.26
N ALA A 30 -1.83 -8.06 0.36
CA ALA A 30 -1.19 -7.37 -0.74
C ALA A 30 0.15 -8.03 -1.07
N ASP A 31 0.97 -8.37 -0.07
CA ASP A 31 2.23 -9.10 -0.28
C ASP A 31 2.00 -10.53 -0.80
N VAL A 32 0.92 -11.20 -0.38
CA VAL A 32 0.51 -12.50 -0.97
C VAL A 32 0.22 -12.34 -2.45
N ALA A 33 -0.58 -11.33 -2.83
CA ALA A 33 -0.95 -11.09 -4.22
C ALA A 33 0.26 -10.68 -5.06
N LYS A 34 1.16 -9.85 -4.50
CA LYS A 34 2.39 -9.41 -5.14
C LYS A 34 3.30 -10.59 -5.46
N MET A 35 3.65 -11.40 -4.45
CA MET A 35 4.47 -12.60 -4.64
C MET A 35 3.84 -13.53 -5.68
N ARG A 36 2.55 -13.81 -5.55
CA ARG A 36 1.82 -14.68 -6.48
C ARG A 36 1.93 -14.18 -7.93
N LEU A 37 1.76 -12.87 -8.17
CA LEU A 37 1.80 -12.29 -9.51
C LEU A 37 3.23 -12.21 -10.06
N GLU A 38 4.22 -11.85 -9.23
CA GLU A 38 5.63 -11.80 -9.62
C GLU A 38 6.18 -13.19 -9.96
N GLU A 39 5.76 -14.21 -9.22
CA GLU A 39 6.19 -15.60 -9.44
C GLU A 39 5.27 -16.38 -10.39
N GLY A 40 4.19 -15.77 -10.89
CA GLY A 40 3.25 -16.41 -11.81
C GLY A 40 2.47 -17.59 -11.22
N LYS A 41 2.22 -17.57 -9.90
CA LYS A 41 1.58 -18.67 -9.16
C LYS A 41 0.06 -18.59 -9.16
N ALA A 42 -0.58 -19.74 -9.00
CA ALA A 42 -2.03 -19.82 -8.79
C ALA A 42 -2.39 -19.48 -7.34
N ILE A 43 -3.64 -19.10 -7.09
CA ILE A 43 -4.09 -18.76 -5.72
C ILE A 43 -4.00 -19.96 -4.77
N ASN A 44 -4.23 -21.17 -5.29
CA ASN A 44 -4.19 -22.43 -4.56
C ASN A 44 -2.81 -23.11 -4.61
N ASP A 45 -1.80 -22.42 -5.13
CA ASP A 45 -0.43 -22.92 -5.12
C ASP A 45 0.05 -23.10 -3.66
N PRO A 46 0.73 -24.20 -3.31
CA PRO A 46 1.19 -24.45 -1.94
C PRO A 46 2.02 -23.29 -1.35
N ASP A 47 2.89 -22.67 -2.15
CA ASP A 47 3.72 -21.56 -1.66
C ASP A 47 2.88 -20.30 -1.43
N THR A 48 1.87 -20.07 -2.27
CA THR A 48 0.91 -18.97 -2.07
C THR A 48 0.10 -19.15 -0.80
N GLN A 49 -0.35 -20.39 -0.52
CA GLN A 49 -1.06 -20.70 0.71
C GLN A 49 -0.16 -20.53 1.94
N MET A 50 1.08 -21.04 1.88
CA MET A 50 2.06 -20.87 2.97
C MET A 50 2.34 -19.41 3.30
N VAL A 51 2.52 -18.56 2.28
CA VAL A 51 2.74 -17.12 2.48
C VAL A 51 1.48 -16.43 3.00
N SER A 52 0.30 -16.83 2.52
CA SER A 52 -0.99 -16.35 3.05
C SER A 52 -1.15 -16.66 4.53
N ASP A 53 -0.85 -17.89 4.95
CA ASP A 53 -0.94 -18.30 6.34
C ASP A 53 0.06 -17.54 7.22
N TYR A 54 1.27 -17.32 6.74
CA TYR A 54 2.29 -16.57 7.46
C TYR A 54 1.90 -15.09 7.65
N LEU A 55 1.40 -14.45 6.59
CA LEU A 55 1.02 -13.04 6.61
C LEU A 55 -0.33 -12.77 7.31
N PHE A 56 -1.03 -13.82 7.74
CA PHE A 56 -2.19 -13.74 8.61
C PHE A 56 -1.76 -13.73 10.08
N GLY A 57 -1.52 -12.54 10.62
CA GLY A 57 -0.98 -12.34 11.97
C GLY A 57 0.48 -11.87 11.98
N HIS A 58 1.06 -11.56 10.82
CA HIS A 58 2.42 -11.05 10.72
C HIS A 58 2.52 -9.88 9.74
N TRP A 59 3.19 -8.81 10.16
CA TRP A 59 3.71 -7.74 9.30
C TRP A 59 5.23 -7.79 9.37
N GLY A 60 5.92 -7.80 8.23
CA GLY A 60 7.39 -7.74 8.19
C GLY A 60 7.90 -6.59 9.07
N GLY A 61 8.56 -6.93 10.18
CA GLY A 61 8.60 -6.15 11.41
C GLY A 61 8.84 -4.65 11.28
N GLY A 62 7.91 -3.86 11.85
CA GLY A 62 8.09 -2.55 12.50
C GLY A 62 8.69 -1.36 11.73
N ASN A 63 9.25 -1.56 10.54
CA ASN A 63 10.03 -0.54 9.84
C ASN A 63 9.18 0.30 8.87
N TRP A 64 7.93 0.57 9.23
CA TRP A 64 6.96 1.23 8.36
C TRP A 64 6.51 2.56 8.97
N VAL A 65 6.30 3.55 8.11
CA VAL A 65 5.80 4.87 8.50
C VAL A 65 4.44 5.06 7.84
N GLY A 66 3.41 5.26 8.66
CA GLY A 66 2.09 5.65 8.17
C GLY A 66 2.11 7.11 7.73
N PHE A 67 1.87 7.37 6.44
CA PHE A 67 1.77 8.74 5.93
C PHE A 67 0.41 9.37 6.21
N ASN A 68 -0.67 8.59 6.07
CA ASN A 68 -2.04 9.06 6.23
C ASN A 68 -2.91 7.95 6.82
N TYR A 69 -3.92 8.34 7.60
CA TYR A 69 -5.03 7.48 8.01
C TYR A 69 -6.32 8.28 7.89
N GLY A 70 -7.41 7.62 7.49
CA GLY A 70 -8.70 8.27 7.35
C GLY A 70 -9.77 7.25 6.97
N ARG A 71 -11.01 7.54 7.31
CA ARG A 71 -12.17 6.72 6.97
C ARG A 71 -13.36 7.64 6.71
N ASP A 72 -14.17 7.33 5.70
CA ASP A 72 -15.44 8.01 5.42
C ASP A 72 -15.30 9.55 5.34
N PHE A 73 -14.35 10.02 4.53
CA PHE A 73 -14.07 11.45 4.36
C PHE A 73 -14.24 11.90 2.91
N ASP A 74 -14.73 13.13 2.76
CA ASP A 74 -14.74 13.83 1.48
C ASP A 74 -13.49 14.70 1.36
N LEU A 75 -12.84 14.65 0.21
CA LEU A 75 -11.75 15.57 -0.11
C LEU A 75 -12.32 16.90 -0.62
N TYR A 76 -11.63 17.98 -0.27
CA TYR A 76 -11.89 19.30 -0.85
C TYR A 76 -10.62 19.83 -1.54
N PRO A 77 -10.69 20.21 -2.83
CA PRO A 77 -11.86 20.14 -3.71
C PRO A 77 -12.33 18.71 -3.96
N GLN A 78 -13.61 18.55 -4.32
CA GLN A 78 -14.19 17.25 -4.59
C GLN A 78 -13.52 16.64 -5.82
N LEU A 79 -13.05 15.41 -5.69
CA LEU A 79 -12.44 14.67 -6.77
C LEU A 79 -13.47 14.36 -7.86
N GLU A 80 -13.03 14.22 -9.10
CA GLU A 80 -13.89 13.67 -10.17
C GLU A 80 -14.13 12.17 -9.97
N LEU A 81 -13.13 11.44 -9.46
CA LEU A 81 -13.28 10.03 -9.11
C LEU A 81 -13.96 9.86 -7.76
N THR A 82 -15.29 9.65 -7.77
CA THR A 82 -16.09 9.37 -6.57
C THR A 82 -16.87 8.05 -6.69
N PRO A 83 -17.05 7.29 -5.59
CA PRO A 83 -16.44 7.48 -4.28
C PRO A 83 -14.96 7.06 -4.25
N PHE A 84 -14.13 7.84 -3.55
CA PHE A 84 -12.70 7.55 -3.44
C PHE A 84 -12.40 6.75 -2.18
N ASN A 85 -12.13 5.46 -2.34
CA ASN A 85 -12.12 4.51 -1.21
C ASN A 85 -10.72 4.05 -0.77
N ASN A 86 -9.66 4.34 -1.51
CA ASN A 86 -8.30 3.98 -1.08
C ASN A 86 -7.23 4.93 -1.63
N PHE A 87 -6.17 5.13 -0.86
CA PHE A 87 -4.94 5.81 -1.29
C PHE A 87 -3.81 4.81 -1.53
N GLY A 88 -4.14 3.62 -2.09
CA GLY A 88 -3.12 2.62 -2.37
C GLY A 88 -2.15 3.04 -3.47
N TYR A 89 -2.62 3.92 -4.34
CA TYR A 89 -1.81 4.65 -5.31
C TYR A 89 -2.08 6.15 -5.16
N PRO A 90 -1.12 7.03 -5.52
CA PRO A 90 -1.36 8.47 -5.51
C PRO A 90 -2.48 8.83 -6.49
N TYR A 91 -3.30 9.80 -6.12
CA TYR A 91 -4.34 10.36 -6.99
C TYR A 91 -3.94 11.75 -7.46
N ALA A 92 -4.15 12.03 -8.74
CA ALA A 92 -3.97 13.35 -9.33
C ALA A 92 -4.93 13.51 -10.51
N GLU A 93 -5.40 14.73 -10.73
CA GLU A 93 -6.26 15.10 -11.85
C GLU A 93 -5.80 16.44 -12.44
N ILE A 94 -5.93 16.60 -13.76
CA ILE A 94 -5.61 17.86 -14.45
C ILE A 94 -6.87 18.32 -15.17
N GLY A 95 -7.44 19.45 -14.73
CA GLY A 95 -8.65 20.00 -15.34
C GLY A 95 -9.88 19.09 -15.25
N GLY A 96 -9.92 18.20 -14.26
CA GLY A 96 -10.98 17.20 -14.09
C GLY A 96 -10.70 15.85 -14.77
N ASP A 97 -9.56 15.67 -15.42
CA ASP A 97 -9.16 14.38 -15.99
C ASP A 97 -8.24 13.62 -15.01
N PRO A 98 -8.69 12.50 -14.40
CA PRO A 98 -7.85 11.70 -13.51
C PRO A 98 -6.67 11.06 -14.27
N LEU A 99 -5.48 11.16 -13.71
CA LEU A 99 -4.28 10.50 -14.22
C LEU A 99 -4.28 9.01 -13.87
N ASN A 100 -3.64 8.18 -14.71
CA ASN A 100 -3.53 6.75 -14.46
C ASN A 100 -2.51 6.44 -13.35
N SER A 101 -2.99 6.27 -12.13
CA SER A 101 -2.18 5.94 -10.94
C SER A 101 -1.47 4.58 -11.01
N PHE A 102 -1.88 3.67 -11.90
CA PHE A 102 -1.23 2.37 -12.09
C PHE A 102 -0.02 2.43 -13.02
N ASN A 103 0.11 3.51 -13.81
CA ASN A 103 1.28 3.73 -14.65
C ASN A 103 2.29 4.63 -13.93
N ALA A 104 3.07 4.05 -13.02
CA ALA A 104 4.05 4.78 -12.20
C ALA A 104 5.04 5.61 -13.04
N LYS A 105 5.37 5.15 -14.25
CA LYS A 105 6.28 5.84 -15.16
C LYS A 105 5.69 7.15 -15.71
N GLU A 106 4.39 7.17 -16.00
CA GLU A 106 3.69 8.35 -16.50
C GLU A 106 3.20 9.26 -15.36
N PHE A 107 2.76 8.68 -14.24
CA PHE A 107 2.24 9.43 -13.10
C PHE A 107 3.35 10.21 -12.36
N GLY A 108 4.59 9.70 -12.35
CA GLY A 108 5.81 10.42 -11.96
C GLY A 108 5.73 11.17 -10.62
N TYR A 109 6.06 10.50 -9.51
CA TYR A 109 6.19 11.13 -8.19
C TYR A 109 7.52 10.77 -7.52
N GLU A 110 7.92 11.52 -6.50
CA GLU A 110 9.21 11.31 -5.81
C GLU A 110 9.12 11.44 -4.28
N PHE A 111 9.59 10.40 -3.58
CA PHE A 111 9.85 10.39 -2.14
C PHE A 111 11.35 10.43 -1.88
N ARG A 112 11.81 11.53 -1.25
CA ARG A 112 13.20 11.71 -0.79
C ARG A 112 13.27 11.56 0.72
N ALA A 113 14.08 10.64 1.21
CA ALA A 113 14.44 10.57 2.63
C ALA A 113 15.85 11.12 2.86
N LYS A 114 16.04 11.88 3.93
CA LYS A 114 17.34 12.38 4.40
C LYS A 114 17.50 12.04 5.88
N ALA A 115 18.64 11.49 6.25
CA ALA A 115 18.99 11.27 7.65
C ALA A 115 19.06 12.60 8.42
N ILE A 116 18.47 12.63 9.61
CA ILE A 116 18.57 13.74 10.55
C ILE A 116 19.82 13.51 11.40
N GLN A 117 20.66 14.54 11.52
CA GLN A 117 21.87 14.55 12.35
C GLN A 117 21.55 15.01 13.77
#